data_AF-A0A2D9JHU5-F1
#
_entry.id   AF-A0A2D9JHU5-F1
#
_cell.length_a   1.000
_cell.length_b   1.000
_cell.length_c   1.000
_cell.angle_alpha   90.00
_cell.angle_beta   90.00
_cell.angle_gamma   90.00
#
_symmetry.space_group_name_H-M   'P 1'
#
loop_
_entity.id
_entity.type
_entity.pdbx_description
1 polymer ?
#
loop_
_entity_poly.entity_id
_entity_poly.type
_entity_poly.pdbx_seq_one_letter_code
_entity_poly.pdbx_strand_id
1 'polypeptide(L)'
;MRFTLTQILTTVLIVALGFALVGTQIRHQRRIASLEHALYQARSDIAIAEYGSASCLLLELHPSFYDDPSNLRFLNHEIAYSILMHWEREAAIDAAVDTPGHSKAFAKRALGLLECTTPDDFVRELRLRFSIYPDDELGSWFSGSPPGDLLNFKAFLRAALELNEPAGG
;
A
#
# COMPACT_ATOMS: atom_id res chain seq x y z
N MET A 1 -28.08 -11.00 -60.79
CA MET A 1 -27.04 -11.91 -60.26
C MET A 1 -27.68 -12.81 -59.21
N ARG A 2 -27.61 -14.14 -59.38
CA ARG A 2 -28.04 -15.11 -58.35
C ARG A 2 -26.78 -15.64 -57.65
N PHE A 3 -26.64 -15.36 -56.36
CA PHE A 3 -25.56 -15.93 -55.55
C PHE A 3 -25.83 -17.42 -55.34
N THR A 4 -24.79 -18.24 -55.51
CA THR A 4 -24.90 -19.67 -55.21
C THR A 4 -24.82 -19.89 -53.69
N LEU A 5 -25.48 -20.94 -53.20
CA LEU A 5 -25.49 -21.29 -51.76
C LEU A 5 -24.06 -21.37 -51.19
N THR A 6 -23.12 -21.89 -51.96
CA THR A 6 -21.71 -22.00 -51.60
C THR A 6 -21.07 -20.63 -51.36
N GLN A 7 -21.35 -19.63 -52.20
CA GLN A 7 -20.83 -18.26 -52.03
C GLN A 7 -21.37 -17.62 -50.74
N ILE A 8 -22.64 -17.86 -50.42
CA ILE A 8 -23.25 -17.37 -49.17
C ILE A 8 -22.59 -18.03 -47.96
N LEU A 9 -22.43 -19.36 -47.97
CA LEU A 9 -21.80 -20.11 -46.88
C LEU A 9 -20.33 -19.72 -46.65
N THR A 10 -19.55 -19.56 -47.73
CA THR A 10 -18.15 -19.12 -47.60
C THR A 10 -18.05 -17.71 -47.02
N THR A 11 -18.94 -16.80 -47.43
CA THR A 11 -18.97 -15.43 -46.90
C THR A 11 -19.33 -15.43 -45.41
N VAL A 12 -20.35 -16.20 -45.02
CA VAL A 12 -20.73 -16.36 -43.60
C VAL A 12 -19.59 -16.94 -42.78
N LEU A 13 -18.86 -17.94 -43.30
CA LEU A 13 -17.72 -18.53 -42.62
C LEU A 13 -16.58 -17.51 -42.41
N ILE A 14 -16.24 -16.73 -43.43
CA ILE A 14 -15.19 -15.69 -43.35
C ILE A 14 -15.59 -14.63 -42.33
N VAL A 15 -16.85 -14.16 -42.36
CA VAL A 15 -17.34 -13.16 -41.42
C VAL A 15 -17.35 -13.71 -39.99
N ALA A 16 -17.79 -14.96 -39.78
CA ALA A 16 -17.79 -15.61 -38.47
C ALA A 16 -16.37 -15.78 -37.91
N LEU A 17 -15.41 -16.21 -38.75
CA LEU A 17 -13.99 -16.29 -38.38
C LEU A 17 -13.43 -14.91 -38.03
N GLY A 18 -13.76 -13.87 -38.81
CA GLY A 18 -13.38 -12.48 -38.54
C GLY A 18 -13.89 -11.99 -37.19
N PHE A 19 -15.18 -12.19 -36.89
CA PHE A 19 -15.74 -11.84 -35.58
C PHE A 19 -15.13 -12.64 -34.43
N ALA A 20 -14.85 -13.93 -34.63
CA ALA A 20 -14.18 -14.75 -33.63
C ALA A 20 -12.77 -14.24 -33.32
N LEU A 21 -11.99 -13.88 -34.35
CA LEU A 21 -10.64 -13.31 -34.21
C LEU A 21 -10.64 -11.94 -33.52
N VAL A 22 -11.58 -11.06 -33.89
CA VAL A 22 -11.72 -9.75 -33.22
C VAL A 22 -12.15 -9.94 -31.77
N GLY A 23 -13.08 -10.86 -31.50
CA GLY A 23 -13.53 -11.18 -30.16
C GLY A 23 -12.41 -11.73 -29.26
N THR A 24 -11.56 -12.61 -29.78
CA THR A 24 -10.39 -13.10 -29.04
C THR A 24 -9.37 -11.99 -28.84
N GLN A 25 -9.07 -11.17 -29.85
CA GLN A 25 -8.16 -10.04 -29.73
C GLN A 25 -8.58 -9.05 -28.64
N ILE A 26 -9.86 -8.66 -28.60
CA ILE A 26 -10.40 -7.76 -27.56
C ILE A 26 -10.25 -8.38 -26.17
N ARG A 27 -10.53 -9.69 -26.03
CA ARG A 27 -10.35 -10.40 -24.76
C ARG A 27 -8.88 -10.42 -24.33
N HIS A 28 -7.96 -10.63 -25.27
CA HIS A 28 -6.52 -10.59 -24.98
C HIS A 28 -6.06 -9.20 -24.57
N GLN A 29 -6.48 -8.15 -25.27
CA GLN A 29 -6.15 -6.75 -24.91
C GLN A 29 -6.65 -6.39 -23.51
N ARG A 30 -7.88 -6.78 -23.16
CA ARG A 30 -8.42 -6.57 -21.80
C ARG A 30 -7.60 -7.29 -20.73
N ARG A 31 -7.18 -8.53 -21.01
CA ARG A 31 -6.31 -9.30 -20.08
C ARG A 31 -4.95 -8.64 -19.91
N ILE A 32 -4.33 -8.18 -20.99
CA ILE A 32 -3.05 -7.46 -20.93
C ILE A 32 -3.20 -6.19 -20.08
N ALA A 33 -4.20 -5.36 -20.36
CA ALA A 33 -4.45 -4.14 -19.58
C ALA A 33 -4.69 -4.43 -18.09
N SER A 34 -5.42 -5.50 -17.76
CA SER A 34 -5.61 -5.90 -16.35
C SER A 34 -4.31 -6.34 -15.68
N LEU A 35 -3.42 -7.02 -16.41
CA LEU A 35 -2.11 -7.44 -15.89
C LEU A 35 -1.17 -6.26 -15.71
N GLU A 36 -1.16 -5.32 -16.66
CA GLU A 36 -0.38 -4.07 -16.55
C GLU A 36 -0.81 -3.25 -15.33
N HIS A 37 -2.12 -3.13 -15.11
CA HIS A 37 -2.64 -2.44 -13.94
C HIS A 37 -2.27 -3.14 -12.63
N ALA A 38 -2.42 -4.46 -12.56
CA ALA A 38 -2.04 -5.24 -11.38
C ALA A 38 -0.53 -5.13 -11.08
N LEU A 39 0.32 -5.15 -12.11
CA LEU A 39 1.76 -4.99 -11.98
C LEU A 39 2.13 -3.58 -11.52
N TYR A 40 1.44 -2.55 -12.03
CA TYR A 40 1.61 -1.18 -11.55
C TYR A 40 1.23 -1.04 -10.08
N GLN A 41 0.10 -1.61 -9.67
CA GLN A 41 -0.35 -1.60 -8.27
C GLN A 41 0.67 -2.29 -7.35
N ALA A 42 1.08 -3.53 -7.68
CA ALA A 42 2.05 -4.27 -6.88
C ALA A 42 3.38 -3.52 -6.72
N ARG A 43 3.88 -2.86 -7.78
CA ARG A 43 5.08 -2.01 -7.67
C ARG A 43 4.87 -0.81 -6.76
N SER A 44 3.71 -0.18 -6.81
CA SER A 44 3.36 0.91 -5.90
C SER A 44 3.30 0.42 -4.45
N ASP A 45 2.74 -0.76 -4.19
CA ASP A 45 2.69 -1.37 -2.84
C ASP A 45 4.10 -1.67 -2.32
N ILE A 46 4.97 -2.27 -3.13
CA ILE A 46 6.37 -2.53 -2.77
C ILE A 46 7.11 -1.23 -2.47
N ALA A 47 6.92 -0.19 -3.28
CA ALA A 47 7.56 1.10 -3.06
C ALA A 47 7.15 1.73 -1.71
N ILE A 48 5.89 1.56 -1.29
CA ILE A 48 5.42 2.01 0.03
C ILE A 48 6.14 1.25 1.15
N ALA A 49 6.27 -0.07 1.02
CA ALA A 49 6.95 -0.92 1.99
C ALA A 49 8.45 -0.58 2.12
N GLU A 50 9.12 -0.41 0.98
CA GLU A 50 10.54 -0.05 0.90
C GLU A 50 10.78 1.36 1.47
N TYR A 51 9.91 2.33 1.15
CA TYR A 51 10.01 3.69 1.66
C TYR A 51 9.91 3.72 3.19
N GLY A 52 8.90 3.07 3.76
CA GLY A 52 8.75 2.99 5.22
C GLY A 52 9.98 2.36 5.88
N SER A 53 10.45 1.25 5.32
CA SER A 53 11.65 0.56 5.82
C SER A 53 12.90 1.43 5.76
N ALA A 54 13.09 2.19 4.67
CA ALA A 54 14.21 3.11 4.51
C ALA A 54 14.16 4.27 5.52
N SER A 55 12.97 4.83 5.79
CA SER A 55 12.79 5.89 6.80
C SER A 55 13.18 5.42 8.20
N CYS A 56 12.79 4.20 8.59
CA CYS A 56 13.23 3.59 9.85
C CYS A 56 14.74 3.37 9.88
N LEU A 57 15.31 2.84 8.79
CA LEU A 57 16.75 2.56 8.68
C LEU A 57 17.58 3.85 8.77
N LEU A 58 17.12 4.94 8.16
CA LEU A 58 17.77 6.25 8.24
C LEU A 58 17.88 6.73 9.68
N LEU A 59 16.81 6.60 10.46
CA LEU A 59 16.80 6.99 11.87
C LEU A 59 17.72 6.12 12.74
N GLU A 60 17.78 4.81 12.48
CA GLU A 60 18.62 3.87 13.21
C GLU A 60 20.12 4.01 12.90
N LEU A 61 20.48 4.20 11.63
CA LEU A 61 21.88 4.17 11.19
C LEU A 61 22.59 5.53 11.25
N HIS A 62 21.85 6.63 11.39
CA HIS A 62 22.42 7.97 11.40
C HIS A 62 22.08 8.73 12.68
N PRO A 63 22.86 8.53 13.76
CA PRO A 63 22.64 9.18 15.06
C PRO A 63 22.58 10.71 14.99
N SER A 64 23.23 11.32 14.00
CA SER A 64 23.19 12.76 13.75
C SER A 64 21.80 13.32 13.50
N PHE A 65 20.83 12.49 13.12
CA PHE A 65 19.44 12.92 13.01
C PHE A 65 18.83 13.28 14.37
N TYR A 66 19.27 12.64 15.47
CA TYR A 66 18.83 13.01 16.81
C TYR A 66 19.38 14.37 17.27
N ASP A 67 20.53 14.79 16.71
CA ASP A 67 21.15 16.08 17.02
C ASP A 67 20.51 17.26 16.26
N ASP A 68 19.74 16.98 15.21
CA ASP A 68 18.99 17.98 14.43
C ASP A 68 17.47 17.83 14.65
N PRO A 69 16.85 18.70 15.49
CA PRO A 69 15.43 18.62 15.78
C PRO A 69 14.52 18.72 14.55
N SER A 70 14.95 19.41 13.50
CA SER A 70 14.15 19.55 12.27
C SER A 70 14.12 18.25 11.48
N ASN A 71 15.28 17.59 11.34
CA ASN A 71 15.34 16.32 10.61
C ASN A 71 14.70 15.18 11.39
N LEU A 72 14.88 15.14 12.72
CA LEU A 72 14.18 14.17 13.57
C LEU A 72 12.66 14.33 13.46
N ARG A 73 12.17 15.58 13.47
CA ARG A 73 10.75 15.88 13.33
C ARG A 73 10.22 15.42 11.96
N PHE A 74 10.99 15.66 10.89
CA PHE A 74 10.65 15.18 9.55
C PHE A 74 10.62 13.66 9.47
N LEU A 75 11.64 12.95 9.96
CA LEU A 75 11.67 11.48 9.93
C LEU A 75 10.54 10.87 10.77
N ASN A 76 10.23 11.45 11.94
CA ASN A 76 9.11 10.99 12.74
C ASN A 76 7.77 11.14 12.01
N HIS A 77 7.59 12.22 11.25
CA HIS A 77 6.44 12.41 10.37
C HIS A 77 6.38 11.30 9.30
N GLU A 78 7.45 11.09 8.55
CA GLU A 78 7.50 10.11 7.46
C GLU A 78 7.27 8.66 7.95
N ILE A 79 7.81 8.33 9.13
CA ILE A 79 7.58 7.02 9.76
C ILE A 79 6.11 6.88 10.19
N ALA A 80 5.54 7.91 10.84
CA ALA A 80 4.13 7.90 11.24
C ALA A 80 3.19 7.80 10.03
N TYR A 81 3.49 8.51 8.95
CA TYR A 81 2.76 8.43 7.69
C TYR A 81 2.88 7.04 7.07
N SER A 82 4.08 6.47 7.07
CA SER A 82 4.30 5.10 6.58
C SER A 82 3.49 4.07 7.36
N ILE A 83 3.33 4.22 8.69
CA ILE A 83 2.45 3.33 9.49
C ILE A 83 1.00 3.42 9.01
N LEU A 84 0.50 4.62 8.74
CA LEU A 84 -0.85 4.82 8.22
C LEU A 84 -1.03 4.12 6.87
N MET A 85 -0.09 4.30 5.94
CA MET A 85 -0.11 3.66 4.63
C MET A 85 -0.07 2.12 4.71
N HIS A 86 0.71 1.57 5.64
CA HIS A 86 0.77 0.13 5.89
C HIS A 86 -0.53 -0.43 6.46
N TRP A 87 -1.26 0.35 7.26
CA TRP A 87 -2.58 -0.05 7.73
C TRP A 87 -3.63 0.00 6.61
N GLU A 88 -3.69 1.10 5.85
CA GLU A 88 -4.68 1.26 4.77
C GLU A 88 -4.53 0.21 3.67
N ARG A 89 -3.28 -0.24 3.42
CA ARG A 89 -2.93 -1.19 2.37
C ARG A 89 -2.40 -2.52 2.91
N GLU A 90 -2.69 -2.88 4.17
CA GLU A 90 -2.13 -4.06 4.86
C GLU A 90 -2.13 -5.32 3.97
N ALA A 91 -3.30 -5.72 3.47
CA ALA A 91 -3.44 -6.92 2.67
C ALA A 91 -2.74 -6.83 1.30
N ALA A 92 -2.68 -5.63 0.70
CA ALA A 92 -2.05 -5.43 -0.60
C ALA A 92 -0.53 -5.44 -0.49
N ILE A 93 0.01 -4.77 0.54
CA ILE A 93 1.44 -4.75 0.83
C ILE A 93 1.92 -6.14 1.20
N ASP A 94 1.27 -6.81 2.16
CA ASP A 94 1.65 -8.16 2.60
C ASP A 94 1.65 -9.16 1.44
N ALA A 95 0.71 -9.03 0.50
CA ALA A 95 0.67 -9.83 -0.72
C ALA A 95 1.76 -9.44 -1.74
N ALA A 96 2.04 -8.15 -1.90
CA ALA A 96 3.04 -7.66 -2.86
C ALA A 96 4.48 -8.00 -2.44
N VAL A 97 4.75 -8.02 -1.13
CA VAL A 97 6.06 -8.41 -0.55
C VAL A 97 6.13 -9.91 -0.23
N ASP A 98 5.07 -10.67 -0.53
CA ASP A 98 4.96 -12.12 -0.27
C ASP A 98 5.32 -12.52 1.18
N THR A 99 4.97 -11.67 2.15
CA THR A 99 5.29 -11.87 3.57
C THR A 99 4.09 -11.50 4.44
N PRO A 100 3.27 -12.48 4.85
CA PRO A 100 2.14 -12.24 5.74
C PRO A 100 2.58 -11.61 7.06
N GLY A 101 1.91 -10.54 7.48
CA GLY A 101 2.23 -9.81 8.70
C GLY A 101 3.37 -8.79 8.55
N HIS A 102 3.88 -8.58 7.33
CA HIS A 102 4.92 -7.58 7.06
C HIS A 102 4.53 -6.20 7.58
N SER A 103 3.30 -5.76 7.26
CA SER A 103 2.80 -4.44 7.66
C SER A 103 2.76 -4.26 9.18
N LYS A 104 2.41 -5.32 9.93
CA LYS A 104 2.42 -5.30 11.40
C LYS A 104 3.83 -5.36 11.97
N ALA A 105 4.73 -6.13 11.38
CA ALA A 105 6.13 -6.19 11.77
C ALA A 105 6.82 -4.83 11.56
N PHE A 106 6.56 -4.19 10.42
CA PHE A 106 6.99 -2.82 10.15
C PHE A 106 6.44 -1.86 11.20
N ALA A 107 5.11 -1.87 11.44
CA ALA A 107 4.49 -0.97 12.41
C ALA A 107 5.05 -1.18 13.82
N LYS A 108 5.32 -2.41 14.25
CA LYS A 108 5.94 -2.70 15.55
C LYS A 108 7.32 -2.03 15.68
N ARG A 109 8.19 -2.21 14.69
CA ARG A 109 9.53 -1.61 14.66
C ARG A 109 9.43 -0.08 14.67
N ALA A 110 8.59 0.47 13.79
CA ALA A 110 8.37 1.90 13.66
C ALA A 110 7.84 2.53 14.96
N LEU A 111 6.87 1.91 15.63
CA LEU A 111 6.37 2.35 16.93
C LEU A 111 7.46 2.36 18.01
N GLY A 112 8.38 1.39 17.98
CA GLY A 112 9.55 1.36 18.85
C GLY A 112 10.47 2.55 18.65
N LEU A 113 10.76 2.92 17.40
CA LEU A 113 11.56 4.10 17.06
C LEU A 113 10.88 5.42 17.44
N LEU A 114 9.55 5.47 17.34
CA LEU A 114 8.74 6.62 17.74
C LEU A 114 8.46 6.66 19.25
N GLU A 115 9.00 5.71 20.03
CA GLU A 115 8.79 5.58 21.48
C GLU A 115 7.30 5.46 21.87
N CYS A 116 6.47 4.92 20.98
CA CYS A 116 5.03 4.73 21.21
C CYS A 116 4.76 3.33 21.76
N THR A 117 4.43 3.24 23.04
CA THR A 117 4.17 1.95 23.72
C THR A 117 2.72 1.50 23.66
N THR A 118 1.80 2.43 23.39
CA THR A 118 0.37 2.15 23.26
C THR A 118 -0.19 2.81 22.00
N PRO A 119 -1.32 2.30 21.45
CA PRO A 119 -2.00 2.99 20.35
C PRO A 119 -2.39 4.43 20.69
N ASP A 120 -2.71 4.71 21.97
CA ASP A 120 -3.09 6.05 22.42
C ASP A 120 -1.89 7.00 22.48
N ASP A 121 -0.67 6.51 22.76
CA ASP A 121 0.55 7.31 22.64
C ASP A 121 0.71 7.80 21.21
N PHE A 122 0.59 6.91 20.23
CA PHE A 122 0.70 7.28 18.81
C PHE A 122 -0.31 8.37 18.44
N VAL A 123 -1.59 8.21 18.82
CA VAL A 123 -2.63 9.22 18.55
C VAL A 123 -2.34 10.56 19.24
N ARG A 124 -1.80 10.53 20.46
CA ARG A 124 -1.39 11.75 21.18
C ARG A 124 -0.24 12.44 20.47
N GLU A 125 0.82 11.70 20.15
CA GLU A 125 2.02 12.22 19.49
C GLU A 125 1.71 12.73 18.08
N LEU A 126 0.70 12.19 17.41
CA LEU A 126 0.32 12.66 16.09
C LEU A 126 -0.19 14.11 16.07
N ARG A 127 -0.91 14.51 17.12
CA ARG A 127 -1.40 15.88 17.30
C ARG A 127 -0.31 16.87 17.75
N LEU A 128 0.79 16.35 18.30
CA LEU A 128 1.81 17.18 18.96
C LEU A 128 3.11 17.26 18.16
N ARG A 129 3.53 16.15 17.54
CA ARG A 129 4.87 15.94 17.02
C ARG A 129 4.89 15.40 15.60
N PHE A 130 4.01 14.47 15.24
CA PHE A 130 4.07 13.85 13.91
C PHE A 130 3.38 14.68 12.82
N SER A 131 2.34 15.45 13.11
CA SER A 131 1.81 16.42 12.13
C SER A 131 2.70 17.66 12.09
N ILE A 132 3.25 17.98 10.91
CA ILE A 132 4.25 19.05 10.72
C ILE A 132 3.80 20.11 9.72
N TYR A 133 2.86 19.79 8.83
CA TYR A 133 2.32 20.75 7.86
C TYR A 133 0.87 21.11 8.18
N PRO A 134 0.44 22.36 7.91
CA PRO A 134 -0.92 22.80 8.20
C PRO A 134 -2.03 22.02 7.47
N ASP A 135 -1.68 21.22 6.45
CA ASP A 135 -2.58 20.35 5.70
C ASP A 135 -1.93 18.98 5.40
N ASP A 136 -1.19 18.39 6.35
CA ASP A 136 -0.63 17.06 6.11
C ASP A 136 -1.65 15.93 6.15
N GLU A 137 -1.34 14.87 5.40
CA GLU A 137 -2.20 13.69 5.25
C GLU A 137 -2.49 13.05 6.61
N LEU A 138 -1.52 13.05 7.53
CA LEU A 138 -1.71 12.58 8.90
C LEU A 138 -2.77 13.39 9.67
N GLY A 139 -2.60 14.71 9.74
CA GLY A 139 -3.53 15.59 10.45
C GLY A 139 -4.93 15.56 9.84
N SER A 140 -5.02 15.55 8.50
CA SER A 140 -6.28 15.47 7.77
C SER A 140 -7.01 14.14 7.99
N TRP A 141 -6.29 13.01 7.96
CA TRP A 141 -6.87 11.70 8.22
C TRP A 141 -7.38 11.63 9.66
N PHE A 142 -6.60 12.07 10.65
CA PHE A 142 -7.03 12.00 12.05
C PHE A 142 -8.21 12.90 12.40
N SER A 143 -8.39 14.01 11.68
CA SER A 143 -9.51 14.94 11.90
C SER A 143 -10.75 14.58 11.08
N GLY A 144 -10.57 13.99 9.90
CA GLY A 144 -11.63 13.65 8.95
C GLY A 144 -12.12 12.20 9.02
N SER A 145 -11.36 11.28 9.63
CA SER A 145 -11.70 9.86 9.63
C SER A 145 -12.92 9.55 10.51
N PRO A 146 -13.84 8.70 10.03
CA PRO A 146 -14.92 8.16 10.84
C PRO A 146 -14.40 7.53 12.14
N PRO A 147 -15.17 7.59 13.25
CA PRO A 147 -14.77 6.96 14.51
C PRO A 147 -14.44 5.46 14.40
N GLY A 148 -15.09 4.76 13.47
CA GLY A 148 -14.83 3.35 13.19
C GLY A 148 -13.43 3.10 12.63
N ASP A 149 -12.94 3.96 11.75
CA ASP A 149 -11.63 3.82 11.13
C ASP A 149 -10.51 4.07 12.13
N LEU A 150 -10.68 5.05 13.01
CA LEU A 150 -9.76 5.27 14.12
C LEU A 150 -9.71 4.07 15.09
N LEU A 151 -10.85 3.43 15.37
CA LEU A 151 -10.88 2.22 16.19
C LEU A 151 -10.18 1.04 15.51
N ASN A 152 -10.40 0.85 14.21
CA ASN A 152 -9.74 -0.19 13.43
C ASN A 152 -8.23 0.04 13.33
N PHE A 153 -7.80 1.29 13.13
CA PHE A 153 -6.39 1.64 13.15
C PHE A 153 -5.73 1.37 14.51
N LYS A 154 -6.38 1.75 15.61
CA LYS A 154 -5.89 1.41 16.96
C LYS A 154 -5.81 -0.09 17.20
N ALA A 155 -6.75 -0.87 16.66
CA ALA A 155 -6.70 -2.33 16.73
C ALA A 155 -5.51 -2.89 15.93
N PHE A 156 -5.22 -2.34 14.76
CA PHE A 156 -4.02 -2.66 13.98
C PHE A 156 -2.74 -2.36 14.77
N LEU A 157 -2.60 -1.17 15.36
CA LEU A 157 -1.45 -0.80 16.18
C LEU A 157 -1.28 -1.72 17.39
N ARG A 158 -2.39 -2.08 18.05
CA ARG A 158 -2.37 -3.04 19.16
C ARG A 158 -1.87 -4.41 18.70
N ALA A 159 -2.40 -4.92 17.58
CA ALA A 159 -1.97 -6.19 17.02
C ALA A 159 -0.48 -6.18 16.60
N ALA A 160 0.03 -5.05 16.13
CA ALA A 160 1.46 -4.88 15.83
C ALA A 160 2.31 -4.92 17.11
N LEU A 161 1.90 -4.22 18.17
CA LEU A 161 2.61 -4.23 19.46
C LEU A 161 2.64 -5.62 20.11
N GLU A 162 1.57 -6.39 19.95
CA GLU A 162 1.42 -7.76 20.45
C GLU A 162 2.10 -8.81 19.55
N LEU A 163 2.64 -8.42 18.39
CA LEU A 163 3.30 -9.34 17.48
C LEU A 163 4.56 -9.91 18.16
N ASN A 164 4.55 -11.21 18.48
CA ASN A 164 5.75 -11.90 18.92
C ASN A 164 6.75 -11.94 17.77
N GLU A 165 8.00 -11.55 18.02
CA GLU A 165 9.02 -11.67 16.97
C GLU A 165 9.16 -13.15 16.59
N PRO A 166 9.18 -13.49 15.29
CA PRO A 166 9.67 -14.80 14.90
C PRO A 166 11.11 -14.90 15.41
N ALA A 167 11.41 -15.96 16.14
CA ALA A 167 12.73 -16.19 16.71
C ALA A 167 13.78 -16.36 15.60
N GLY A 168 14.42 -15.26 15.19
CA GLY A 168 15.65 -15.25 14.40
C GLY A 168 15.52 -15.66 12.92
N GLY A 169 16.09 -14.83 12.06
CA GLY A 169 16.48 -15.13 10.68
C GLY A 169 17.67 -14.28 10.30
#